data_AF-A0A0W0SDA2-F1
#
_entry.id   AF-A0A0W0SDA2-F1
#
_cell.length_a   1.000
_cell.length_b   1.000
_cell.length_c   1.000
_cell.angle_alpha   90.00
_cell.angle_beta   90.00
_cell.angle_gamma   90.00
#
_symmetry.space_group_name_H-M   'P 1'
#
loop_
_entity.id
_entity.type
_entity.pdbx_description
1 polymer ?
#
loop_
_entity_poly.entity_id
_entity_poly.type
_entity_poly.pdbx_seq_one_letter_code
_entity_poly.pdbx_strand_id
1 'polypeptide(L)'
;MSYYLYVPFKKKEVPPNLNKIIEEWLLLEAKQNHEVIVCYYGEKKLSQLPDNSKVSVLFSGKPGKKSLLQGLEHVKTETLRFFENLSLHLRVTDESKNSILVPEVADKMKEDGLLDDFKGRLQINLIYLDANTKEASIMTHSFLNSLKKYKEHENGAIRLQFLSNNLAEKSNSHRADRTKKTKLELFREQAQQDRCFMYNSKENYPKLSLGEIASVIKDYYQYKSSRCCGLSGLLRLNWFFSSTESSEAIKHLSDEKISDSERFAYASRFIKYYKESHLSQLLAPALEKGLIQHQANWDIEPISSNELPVAAL
;
A
#
# COMPACT_ATOMS: atom_id res chain seq x y z
N MET A 1 17.72 -5.94 -2.41
CA MET A 1 16.62 -4.99 -2.71
C MET A 1 17.28 -3.72 -3.21
N SER A 2 16.89 -3.22 -4.38
CA SER A 2 17.50 -2.01 -4.95
C SER A 2 16.86 -0.77 -4.33
N TYR A 3 17.69 0.22 -3.96
CA TYR A 3 17.24 1.45 -3.30
C TYR A 3 17.28 2.61 -4.29
N TYR A 4 16.16 3.31 -4.39
CA TYR A 4 16.01 4.48 -5.23
C TYR A 4 15.62 5.68 -4.37
N LEU A 5 16.17 6.84 -4.71
CA LEU A 5 15.71 8.12 -4.20
C LEU A 5 15.10 8.88 -5.37
N TYR A 6 13.78 9.05 -5.35
CA TYR A 6 13.07 9.80 -6.37
C TYR A 6 12.94 11.26 -5.97
N VAL A 7 13.41 12.14 -6.86
CA VAL A 7 13.38 13.60 -6.69
C VAL A 7 12.34 14.15 -7.68
N PRO A 8 11.23 14.75 -7.22
CA PRO A 8 10.10 15.17 -8.07
C PRO A 8 10.36 16.46 -8.89
N PHE A 9 11.64 16.72 -9.20
CA PHE A 9 12.15 17.86 -9.96
C PHE A 9 13.12 17.36 -11.02
N LYS A 10 13.22 18.10 -12.14
CA LYS A 10 14.33 17.89 -13.09
C LYS A 10 15.64 18.26 -12.40
N LYS A 11 16.73 17.58 -12.75
CA LYS A 11 18.06 17.79 -12.14
C LYS A 11 18.52 19.26 -12.11
N LYS A 12 18.17 20.05 -13.13
CA LYS A 12 18.53 21.48 -13.23
C LYS A 12 17.64 22.41 -12.39
N GLU A 13 16.48 21.94 -11.95
CA GLU A 13 15.47 22.71 -11.21
C GLU A 13 15.48 22.40 -9.71
N VAL A 14 16.40 21.54 -9.25
CA VAL A 14 16.47 21.12 -7.85
C VAL A 14 16.91 22.29 -6.97
N PRO A 15 16.13 22.68 -5.94
CA PRO A 15 16.50 23.75 -5.03
C PRO A 15 17.82 23.44 -4.29
N PRO A 16 18.69 24.44 -4.05
CA PRO A 16 19.97 24.23 -3.37
C PRO A 16 19.84 23.61 -1.98
N ASN A 17 18.79 23.99 -1.24
CA ASN A 17 18.51 23.41 0.09
C ASN A 17 18.13 21.93 0.00
N LEU A 18 17.39 21.54 -1.04
CA LEU A 18 17.03 20.14 -1.27
C LEU A 18 18.25 19.31 -1.69
N ASN A 19 19.18 19.87 -2.47
CA ASN A 19 20.44 19.20 -2.82
C ASN A 19 21.25 18.82 -1.57
N LYS A 20 21.39 19.74 -0.61
CA LYS A 20 22.09 19.46 0.66
C LYS A 20 21.42 18.32 1.43
N ILE A 21 20.08 18.32 1.49
CA ILE A 21 19.30 17.28 2.16
C ILE A 21 19.46 15.92 1.45
N ILE A 22 19.49 15.92 0.12
CA ILE A 22 19.74 14.72 -0.70
C ILE A 22 21.13 14.17 -0.40
N GLU A 23 22.17 15.01 -0.46
CA GLU A 23 23.56 14.60 -0.16
C GLU A 23 23.67 14.01 1.25
N GLU A 24 23.08 14.68 2.24
CA GLU A 24 23.06 14.22 3.62
C GLU A 24 22.32 12.87 3.77
N TRP A 25 21.17 12.71 3.10
CA TRP A 25 20.43 11.46 3.07
C TRP A 25 21.25 10.32 2.46
N LEU A 26 21.94 10.58 1.34
CA LEU A 26 22.80 9.61 0.67
C LEU A 26 23.98 9.19 1.57
N LEU A 27 24.60 10.13 2.28
CA LEU A 27 25.65 9.81 3.26
C LEU A 27 25.11 8.91 4.38
N LEU A 28 23.89 9.17 4.87
CA LEU A 28 23.27 8.35 5.92
C LEU A 28 22.87 6.96 5.44
N GLU A 29 22.45 6.80 4.18
CA GLU A 29 22.21 5.48 3.57
C GLU A 29 23.53 4.73 3.29
N ALA A 30 24.57 5.43 2.84
CA ALA A 30 25.90 4.85 2.65
C ALA A 30 26.51 4.32 3.96
N LYS A 31 26.31 5.03 5.08
CA LYS A 31 26.69 4.54 6.43
C LYS A 31 25.99 3.21 6.80
N GLN A 32 24.87 2.88 6.17
CA GLN A 32 24.14 1.62 6.35
C GLN A 32 24.44 0.59 5.24
N ASN A 33 25.47 0.84 4.41
CA ASN A 33 25.83 0.03 3.25
C ASN A 33 24.71 -0.12 2.22
N HIS A 34 23.81 0.85 2.12
CA HIS A 34 22.82 0.91 1.05
C HIS A 34 23.35 1.76 -0.11
N GLU A 35 23.49 1.16 -1.29
CA GLU A 35 23.75 1.89 -2.53
C GLU A 35 22.44 2.42 -3.09
N VAL A 36 22.30 3.75 -3.16
CA VAL A 36 21.06 4.42 -3.55
C VAL A 36 21.21 5.06 -4.93
N ILE A 37 20.31 4.69 -5.85
CA ILE A 37 20.23 5.26 -7.19
C ILE A 37 19.32 6.50 -7.13
N VAL A 38 19.88 7.67 -7.44
CA VAL A 38 19.10 8.92 -7.52
C VAL A 38 18.41 9.04 -8.88
N CYS A 39 17.10 9.22 -8.84
CA CYS A 39 16.24 9.38 -10.00
C CYS A 39 15.60 10.78 -9.96
N TYR A 40 15.90 11.62 -10.94
CA TYR A 40 15.24 12.91 -11.12
C TYR A 40 14.06 12.78 -12.07
N TYR A 41 13.04 13.60 -11.86
CA TYR A 41 11.87 13.63 -12.73
C TYR A 41 12.27 13.86 -14.20
N GLY A 42 11.74 13.02 -15.10
CA GLY A 42 11.96 13.08 -16.55
C GLY A 42 13.15 12.27 -17.05
N GLU A 43 13.94 11.65 -16.17
CA GLU A 43 15.02 10.74 -16.55
C GLU A 43 14.54 9.32 -16.87
N LYS A 44 13.26 8.99 -16.58
CA LYS A 44 12.64 7.67 -16.84
C LYS A 44 13.37 6.45 -16.26
N LYS A 45 14.16 6.66 -15.21
CA LYS A 45 14.94 5.62 -14.52
C LYS A 45 14.08 4.62 -13.74
N LEU A 46 12.77 4.82 -13.64
CA LEU A 46 11.85 3.91 -12.94
C LEU A 46 11.21 2.87 -13.89
N SER A 47 11.44 2.95 -15.20
CA SER A 47 10.80 2.08 -16.21
C SER A 47 11.19 0.59 -16.16
N GLN A 48 12.31 0.24 -15.51
CA GLN A 48 12.79 -1.15 -15.39
C GLN A 48 13.21 -1.45 -13.95
N LEU A 49 12.28 -1.25 -13.01
CA LEU A 49 12.53 -1.59 -11.63
C LEU A 49 12.67 -3.11 -11.46
N PRO A 50 13.73 -3.59 -10.77
CA PRO A 50 13.81 -4.98 -10.35
C PRO A 50 12.59 -5.38 -9.52
N ASP A 51 12.26 -6.68 -9.54
CA ASP A 51 11.09 -7.25 -8.85
C ASP A 51 10.99 -6.89 -7.36
N ASN A 52 12.10 -6.56 -6.69
CA ASN A 52 12.10 -6.10 -5.31
C ASN A 52 12.85 -4.77 -5.19
N SER A 53 12.08 -3.67 -5.15
CA SER A 53 12.60 -2.31 -5.16
C SER A 53 12.01 -1.45 -4.06
N LYS A 54 12.82 -0.54 -3.50
CA LYS A 54 12.38 0.49 -2.56
C LYS A 54 12.66 1.87 -3.14
N VAL A 55 11.62 2.69 -3.22
CA VAL A 55 11.69 4.06 -3.72
C VAL A 55 11.35 5.00 -2.58
N SER A 56 12.30 5.83 -2.18
CA SER A 56 12.10 6.89 -1.19
C SER A 56 11.82 8.21 -1.88
N VAL A 57 10.94 9.02 -1.31
CA VAL A 57 10.63 10.39 -1.74
C VAL A 57 10.77 11.30 -0.53
N LEU A 58 11.62 12.33 -0.63
CA LEU A 58 11.87 13.30 0.44
C LEU A 58 11.04 14.56 0.23
N PHE A 59 10.34 14.98 1.28
CA PHE A 59 9.58 16.22 1.35
C PHE A 59 10.15 17.10 2.47
N SER A 60 10.95 18.09 2.09
CA SER A 60 11.69 18.97 3.01
C SER A 60 10.97 20.29 3.35
N GLY A 61 9.68 20.38 3.07
CA GLY A 61 8.88 21.58 3.33
C GLY A 61 7.79 21.34 4.37
N LYS A 62 7.09 22.42 4.71
CA LYS A 62 5.94 22.37 5.62
C LYS A 62 4.66 22.06 4.85
N PRO A 63 3.74 21.26 5.40
CA PRO A 63 2.40 21.10 4.84
C PRO A 63 1.71 22.46 4.69
N GLY A 64 0.99 22.64 3.60
CA GLY A 64 0.19 23.84 3.39
C GLY A 64 -0.98 23.93 4.36
N LYS A 65 -1.57 25.13 4.46
CA LYS A 65 -2.65 25.39 5.41
C LYS A 65 -3.89 24.53 5.08
N LYS A 66 -4.55 24.03 6.13
CA LYS A 66 -5.90 23.48 6.00
C LYS A 66 -6.83 24.57 5.47
N SER A 67 -7.65 24.20 4.49
CA SER A 67 -8.73 25.08 4.04
C SER A 67 -9.75 25.24 5.17
N LEU A 68 -10.36 26.42 5.25
CA LEU A 68 -11.38 26.75 6.26
C LEU A 68 -12.71 26.01 6.03
N LEU A 69 -12.88 25.40 4.85
CA LEU A 69 -14.09 24.65 4.49
C LEU A 69 -14.03 23.26 5.13
N GLN A 70 -14.95 23.01 6.07
CA GLN A 70 -15.14 21.69 6.67
C GLN A 70 -15.61 20.68 5.62
N GLY A 71 -15.20 19.41 5.75
CA GLY A 71 -15.63 18.31 4.86
C GLY A 71 -14.79 18.10 3.59
N LEU A 72 -13.76 18.92 3.34
CA LEU A 72 -12.84 18.71 2.21
C LEU A 72 -12.10 17.37 2.25
N GLU A 73 -11.93 16.79 3.44
CA GLU A 73 -11.31 15.47 3.64
C GLU A 73 -12.07 14.33 2.93
N HIS A 74 -13.37 14.54 2.63
CA HIS A 74 -14.21 13.59 1.89
C HIS A 74 -14.30 13.88 0.39
N VAL A 75 -13.78 15.03 -0.07
CA VAL A 75 -13.79 15.37 -1.49
C VAL A 75 -12.70 14.57 -2.19
N LYS A 76 -13.03 14.00 -3.35
CA LYS A 76 -12.08 13.20 -4.14
C LYS A 76 -10.81 14.01 -4.38
N THR A 77 -9.67 13.38 -4.14
CA THR A 77 -8.34 13.97 -4.33
C THR A 77 -8.20 14.62 -5.71
N GLU A 78 -8.76 14.02 -6.75
CA GLU A 78 -8.74 14.57 -8.11
C GLU A 78 -9.42 15.91 -8.23
N THR A 79 -10.62 16.05 -7.66
CA THR A 79 -11.35 17.32 -7.67
C THR A 79 -10.56 18.40 -6.93
N LEU A 80 -9.94 18.06 -5.80
CA LEU A 80 -9.17 19.01 -5.00
C LEU A 80 -7.97 19.57 -5.75
N ARG A 81 -7.27 18.75 -6.54
CA ARG A 81 -6.05 19.19 -7.27
C ARG A 81 -6.31 20.31 -8.27
N PHE A 82 -7.47 20.31 -8.92
CA PHE A 82 -7.81 21.33 -9.93
C PHE A 82 -8.10 22.70 -9.31
N PHE A 83 -8.39 22.76 -8.01
CA PHE A 83 -8.66 24.00 -7.30
C PHE A 83 -7.51 24.31 -6.33
N GLU A 84 -6.63 25.22 -6.74
CA GLU A 84 -5.42 25.56 -5.99
C GLU A 84 -5.71 25.90 -4.53
N ASN A 85 -6.73 26.73 -4.28
CA ASN A 85 -7.16 27.14 -2.94
C ASN A 85 -7.67 25.98 -2.06
N LEU A 86 -8.17 24.90 -2.66
CA LEU A 86 -8.69 23.74 -1.95
C LEU A 86 -7.61 22.67 -1.74
N SER A 87 -6.60 22.61 -2.62
CA SER A 87 -5.49 21.65 -2.57
C SER A 87 -4.38 21.97 -1.58
N LEU A 88 -4.42 23.13 -0.90
CA LEU A 88 -3.30 23.63 -0.07
C LEU A 88 -2.81 22.62 0.98
N HIS A 89 -3.73 21.89 1.63
CA HIS A 89 -3.42 20.87 2.64
C HIS A 89 -2.76 19.60 2.09
N LEU A 90 -2.72 19.43 0.76
CA LEU A 90 -2.04 18.34 0.06
C LEU A 90 -0.66 18.74 -0.47
N ARG A 91 -0.28 20.01 -0.25
CA ARG A 91 0.98 20.58 -0.73
C ARG A 91 2.02 20.61 0.38
N VAL A 92 3.27 20.42 -0.02
CA VAL A 92 4.44 20.67 0.80
C VAL A 92 5.16 21.88 0.23
N THR A 93 5.34 22.92 1.03
CA THR A 93 6.00 24.17 0.60
C THR A 93 7.32 24.33 1.33
N ASP A 94 8.41 24.48 0.58
CA ASP A 94 9.75 24.70 1.13
C ASP A 94 9.99 26.17 1.51
N GLU A 95 11.12 26.45 2.15
CA GLU A 95 11.51 27.80 2.58
C GLU A 95 11.74 28.77 1.40
N SER A 96 12.09 28.24 0.22
CA SER A 96 12.21 28.98 -1.04
C SER A 96 10.87 29.20 -1.75
N LYS A 97 9.75 28.87 -1.11
CA LYS A 97 8.37 28.97 -1.64
C LYS A 97 8.07 28.03 -2.82
N ASN A 98 8.89 27.03 -3.09
CA ASN A 98 8.52 25.98 -4.03
C ASN A 98 7.48 25.08 -3.37
N SER A 99 6.37 24.89 -4.06
CA SER A 99 5.26 24.07 -3.58
C SER A 99 5.19 22.78 -4.40
N ILE A 100 5.19 21.65 -3.72
CA ILE A 100 5.03 20.32 -4.31
C ILE A 100 3.65 19.82 -3.93
N LEU A 101 2.80 19.56 -4.93
CA LEU A 101 1.54 18.86 -4.69
C LEU A 101 1.85 17.35 -4.60
N VAL A 102 1.80 16.80 -3.39
CA VAL A 102 2.11 15.38 -3.11
C VAL A 102 1.39 14.41 -4.07
N PRO A 103 0.09 14.59 -4.36
CA PRO A 103 -0.58 13.73 -5.32
C PRO A 103 0.03 13.71 -6.73
N GLU A 104 0.55 14.84 -7.23
CA GLU A 104 1.18 14.91 -8.57
C GLU A 104 2.49 14.13 -8.63
N VAL A 105 3.15 13.91 -7.48
CA VAL A 105 4.39 13.13 -7.43
C VAL A 105 4.15 11.70 -7.90
N ALA A 106 3.01 11.10 -7.53
CA ALA A 106 2.63 9.77 -8.00
C ALA A 106 2.48 9.71 -9.53
N ASP A 107 1.87 10.74 -10.10
CA ASP A 107 1.64 10.84 -11.54
C ASP A 107 2.99 10.98 -12.28
N LYS A 108 3.88 11.86 -11.78
CA LYS A 108 5.25 11.98 -12.28
C LYS A 108 6.06 10.68 -12.18
N MET A 109 5.95 9.96 -11.07
CA MET A 109 6.63 8.68 -10.91
C MET A 109 6.12 7.64 -11.91
N LYS A 110 4.81 7.62 -12.21
CA LYS A 110 4.25 6.78 -13.27
C LYS A 110 4.76 7.18 -14.65
N GLU A 111 4.84 8.48 -14.96
CA GLU A 111 5.42 8.98 -16.22
C GLU A 111 6.89 8.57 -16.41
N ASP A 112 7.64 8.47 -15.31
CA ASP A 112 9.02 7.96 -15.29
C ASP A 112 9.12 6.42 -15.24
N GLY A 113 7.98 5.74 -15.20
CA GLY A 113 7.86 4.30 -15.40
C GLY A 113 7.70 3.44 -14.14
N LEU A 114 7.39 4.01 -12.97
CA LEU A 114 7.27 3.28 -11.69
C LEU A 114 6.44 1.98 -11.74
N LEU A 115 5.41 1.95 -12.59
CA LEU A 115 4.49 0.81 -12.72
C LEU A 115 4.60 0.11 -14.08
N ASP A 116 5.60 0.44 -14.89
CA ASP A 116 5.82 -0.20 -16.19
C ASP A 116 6.36 -1.62 -15.95
N ASP A 117 5.72 -2.61 -16.58
CA ASP A 117 6.00 -4.04 -16.38
C ASP A 117 6.00 -4.52 -14.91
N PHE A 118 5.30 -3.80 -14.03
CA PHE A 118 5.27 -4.10 -12.60
C PHE A 118 4.61 -5.46 -12.31
N LYS A 119 5.39 -6.41 -11.76
CA LYS A 119 4.92 -7.74 -11.33
C LYS A 119 5.41 -8.14 -9.93
N GLY A 120 6.30 -7.33 -9.35
CA GLY A 120 7.03 -7.63 -8.12
C GLY A 120 6.48 -6.98 -6.84
N ARG A 121 7.36 -6.76 -5.86
CA ARG A 121 7.11 -6.02 -4.63
C ARG A 121 7.81 -4.65 -4.68
N LEU A 122 7.02 -3.59 -4.54
CA LEU A 122 7.50 -2.21 -4.54
C LEU A 122 7.22 -1.57 -3.18
N GLN A 123 8.26 -1.10 -2.50
CA GLN A 123 8.09 -0.27 -1.31
C GLN A 123 8.28 1.21 -1.66
N ILE A 124 7.32 2.06 -1.32
CA ILE A 124 7.40 3.51 -1.51
C ILE A 124 7.44 4.17 -0.13
N ASN A 125 8.51 4.92 0.16
CA ASN A 125 8.66 5.65 1.42
C ASN A 125 8.47 7.14 1.18
N LEU A 126 7.38 7.72 1.69
CA LEU A 126 7.15 9.17 1.69
C LEU A 126 7.68 9.76 3.01
N ILE A 127 8.68 10.62 2.92
CA ILE A 127 9.40 11.13 4.09
C ILE A 127 9.09 12.61 4.25
N TYR A 128 8.29 12.96 5.25
CA TYR A 128 7.88 14.34 5.52
C TYR A 128 8.67 14.90 6.71
N LEU A 129 9.67 15.73 6.43
CA LEU A 129 10.60 16.23 7.46
C LEU A 129 9.93 17.22 8.44
N ASP A 130 8.93 17.97 7.99
CA ASP A 130 8.29 19.05 8.75
C ASP A 130 6.76 18.91 8.82
N ALA A 131 6.24 17.68 8.73
CA ALA A 131 4.81 17.38 8.88
C ALA A 131 4.54 16.56 10.14
N ASN A 132 3.41 16.82 10.81
CA ASN A 132 2.92 15.91 11.85
C ASN A 132 2.28 14.66 11.25
N THR A 133 2.03 13.65 12.10
CA THR A 133 1.48 12.35 11.67
C THR A 133 0.11 12.45 10.98
N LYS A 134 -0.76 13.37 11.42
CA LYS A 134 -2.07 13.57 10.79
C LYS A 134 -1.95 14.16 9.38
N GLU A 135 -1.13 15.20 9.22
CA GLU A 135 -0.86 15.85 7.94
C GLU A 135 -0.18 14.88 6.96
N ALA A 136 0.85 14.17 7.42
CA ALA A 136 1.56 13.18 6.64
C ALA A 136 0.62 12.04 6.20
N SER A 137 -0.28 11.59 7.08
CA SER A 137 -1.29 10.59 6.74
C SER A 137 -2.24 11.08 5.63
N ILE A 138 -2.77 12.30 5.74
CA ILE A 138 -3.67 12.88 4.73
C ILE A 138 -2.97 12.98 3.36
N MET A 139 -1.75 13.52 3.34
CA MET A 139 -0.96 13.64 2.11
C MET A 139 -0.62 12.27 1.52
N THR A 140 -0.28 11.29 2.36
CA THR A 140 0.02 9.91 1.91
C THR A 140 -1.20 9.20 1.35
N HIS A 141 -2.39 9.37 1.95
CA HIS A 141 -3.64 8.88 1.37
C HIS A 141 -3.91 9.50 0.00
N SER A 142 -3.67 10.80 -0.15
CA SER A 142 -3.84 11.50 -1.43
C SER A 142 -2.88 10.97 -2.51
N PHE A 143 -1.64 10.66 -2.14
CA PHE A 143 -0.66 10.01 -3.01
C PHE A 143 -1.13 8.62 -3.45
N LEU A 144 -1.60 7.79 -2.51
CA LEU A 144 -2.11 6.45 -2.79
C LEU A 144 -3.32 6.50 -3.73
N ASN A 145 -4.24 7.43 -3.51
CA ASN A 145 -5.41 7.63 -4.37
C ASN A 145 -5.00 7.99 -5.80
N SER A 146 -3.91 8.75 -5.94
CA SER A 146 -3.32 9.03 -7.24
C SER A 146 -2.78 7.79 -7.94
N LEU A 147 -1.98 6.99 -7.23
CA LEU A 147 -1.43 5.75 -7.80
C LEU A 147 -2.51 4.77 -8.22
N LYS A 148 -3.63 4.71 -7.47
CA LYS A 148 -4.77 3.84 -7.78
C LYS A 148 -5.47 4.16 -9.11
N LYS A 149 -5.23 5.34 -9.71
CA LYS A 149 -5.71 5.64 -11.07
C LYS A 149 -5.16 4.66 -12.12
N TYR A 150 -3.95 4.17 -11.89
CA TYR A 150 -3.21 3.34 -12.83
C TYR A 150 -3.43 1.88 -12.50
N LYS A 151 -4.17 1.15 -13.34
CA LYS A 151 -4.56 -0.25 -13.09
C LYS A 151 -3.38 -1.18 -12.87
N GLU A 152 -2.21 -0.82 -13.40
CA GLU A 152 -0.95 -1.56 -13.26
C GLU A 152 -0.54 -1.74 -11.80
N HIS A 153 -0.99 -0.87 -10.88
CA HIS A 153 -0.73 -1.04 -9.44
C HIS A 153 -1.26 -2.37 -8.88
N GLU A 154 -2.22 -3.01 -9.54
CA GLU A 154 -2.82 -4.30 -9.14
C GLU A 154 -1.94 -5.51 -9.54
N ASN A 155 -0.99 -5.34 -10.46
CA ASN A 155 -0.19 -6.45 -10.99
C ASN A 155 0.89 -6.95 -10.01
N GLY A 156 1.20 -6.16 -8.98
CA GLY A 156 2.20 -6.49 -7.96
C GLY A 156 1.83 -5.92 -6.59
N ALA A 157 2.68 -6.14 -5.58
CA ALA A 157 2.42 -5.70 -4.22
C ALA A 157 3.13 -4.37 -3.94
N ILE A 158 2.37 -3.32 -3.68
CA ILE A 158 2.92 -2.01 -3.28
C ILE A 158 2.85 -1.87 -1.75
N ARG A 159 3.89 -1.38 -1.10
CA ARG A 159 3.86 -0.97 0.31
C ARG A 159 4.19 0.51 0.37
N LEU A 160 3.22 1.33 0.71
CA LEU A 160 3.42 2.74 0.99
C LEU A 160 3.74 2.90 2.48
N GLN A 161 4.85 3.54 2.80
CA GLN A 161 5.23 3.91 4.16
C GLN A 161 5.30 5.42 4.20
N PHE A 162 4.82 6.04 5.29
CA PHE A 162 5.16 7.42 5.56
C PHE A 162 5.92 7.57 6.88
N LEU A 163 6.81 8.56 6.88
CA LEU A 163 7.59 8.99 8.03
C LEU A 163 7.26 10.46 8.30
N SER A 164 6.90 10.79 9.54
CA SER A 164 6.53 12.13 9.98
C SER A 164 7.29 12.51 11.24
N ASN A 165 7.28 13.80 11.55
CA ASN A 165 7.90 14.32 12.75
C ASN A 165 6.84 14.39 13.87
N ASN A 166 7.00 13.55 14.91
CA ASN A 166 6.20 13.68 16.12
C ASN A 166 6.83 14.75 17.02
N LEU A 167 6.44 16.01 16.78
CA LEU A 167 6.78 17.14 17.66
C LEU A 167 6.06 17.10 19.02
N ALA A 168 5.25 16.07 19.27
CA ALA A 168 4.46 15.91 20.48
C ALA A 168 5.17 15.08 21.55
N GLU A 169 6.45 15.35 21.82
CA GLU A 169 7.00 15.03 23.14
C GLU A 169 8.17 15.96 23.44
N LYS A 170 7.94 16.88 24.39
CA LYS A 170 8.99 17.61 25.07
C LYS A 170 9.88 16.58 25.77
N SER A 171 11.03 16.24 25.19
CA SER A 171 12.04 15.47 25.91
C SER A 171 12.70 16.37 26.96
N ASN A 172 12.08 16.47 28.14
CA ASN A 172 12.81 16.70 29.37
C ASN A 172 13.54 15.41 29.73
N SER A 173 14.68 15.12 29.10
CA SER A 173 15.67 14.21 29.68
C SER A 173 17.06 14.35 29.05
N HIS A 174 17.99 14.72 29.91
CA HIS A 174 19.43 14.45 29.90
C HIS A 174 20.33 15.02 28.79
N ARG A 175 21.01 16.11 29.18
CA ARG A 175 22.41 16.39 28.83
C ARG A 175 23.30 15.19 29.17
N ALA A 176 24.03 14.67 28.20
CA ALA A 176 25.44 14.27 28.26
C ALA A 176 25.85 13.77 26.87
N ASP A 177 26.95 14.32 26.34
CA ASP A 177 27.63 13.95 25.09
C ASP A 177 26.78 13.67 23.85
N ARG A 178 26.51 14.72 23.07
CA ARG A 178 26.08 14.54 21.68
C ARG A 178 27.02 15.31 20.77
N THR A 179 27.80 14.57 19.99
CA THR A 179 28.19 14.98 18.65
C THR A 179 27.04 15.76 18.00
N LYS A 180 27.32 16.92 17.39
CA LYS A 180 26.29 17.76 16.74
C LYS A 180 25.61 16.95 15.62
N LYS A 181 24.55 16.22 15.97
CA LYS A 181 23.72 15.48 15.02
C LYS A 181 22.94 16.48 14.18
N THR A 182 22.81 16.20 12.90
CA THR A 182 22.06 17.05 11.97
C THR A 182 20.55 16.90 12.15
N LYS A 183 19.76 17.82 11.59
CA LYS A 183 18.27 17.76 11.62
C LYS A 183 17.74 16.44 11.06
N LEU A 184 18.39 15.92 10.01
CA LEU A 184 18.03 14.67 9.36
C LEU A 184 18.37 13.44 10.21
N GLU A 185 19.51 13.46 10.91
CA GLU A 185 19.90 12.41 11.86
C GLU A 185 18.90 12.33 13.03
N LEU A 186 18.51 13.48 13.58
CA LEU A 186 17.49 13.56 14.64
C LEU A 186 16.11 13.11 14.15
N PHE A 187 15.69 13.55 12.96
CA PHE A 187 14.44 13.09 12.34
C PHE A 187 14.45 11.57 12.14
N ARG A 188 15.54 11.00 11.63
CA ARG A 188 15.63 9.56 11.37
C ARG A 188 15.55 8.76 12.66
N GLU A 189 16.13 9.24 13.76
CA GLU A 189 16.03 8.61 15.08
C GLU A 189 14.59 8.63 15.61
N GLN A 190 13.86 9.73 15.45
CA GLN A 190 12.46 9.87 15.89
C GLN A 190 11.48 9.12 14.99
N ALA A 191 11.58 9.29 13.67
CA ALA A 191 10.68 8.66 12.70
C ALA A 191 10.87 7.14 12.61
N GLN A 192 11.96 6.58 13.16
CA GLN A 192 12.09 5.13 13.30
C GLN A 192 11.07 4.53 14.28
N GLN A 193 10.55 5.31 15.23
CA GLN A 193 9.57 4.88 16.23
C GLN A 193 8.12 4.97 15.68
N ASP A 194 7.83 5.95 14.83
CA ASP A 194 6.49 6.20 14.26
C ASP A 194 6.40 5.85 12.78
N ARG A 195 6.54 4.56 12.46
CA ARG A 195 6.40 4.08 11.08
C ARG A 195 4.96 3.71 10.79
N CYS A 196 4.28 4.53 10.00
CA CYS A 196 2.95 4.21 9.50
C CYS A 196 3.03 3.57 8.11
N PHE A 197 2.31 2.47 7.92
CA PHE A 197 2.31 1.72 6.67
C PHE A 197 0.90 1.66 6.09
N MET A 198 0.78 2.05 4.83
CA MET A 198 -0.38 1.79 3.98
C MET A 198 0.05 0.78 2.94
N TYR A 199 -0.51 -0.42 2.98
CA TYR A 199 -0.14 -1.41 1.99
C TYR A 199 -1.14 -1.46 0.84
N ASN A 200 -0.67 -2.08 -0.22
CA ASN A 200 -1.41 -2.83 -1.21
C ASN A 200 -1.19 -4.36 -0.93
N SER A 201 -1.12 -4.81 0.34
CA SER A 201 -0.43 -6.06 0.83
C SER A 201 -1.26 -7.34 0.78
N LYS A 202 -0.62 -8.43 0.30
CA LYS A 202 -1.10 -9.84 0.22
C LYS A 202 -1.38 -10.58 1.53
N GLU A 203 -0.77 -10.20 2.64
CA GLU A 203 -0.97 -10.83 3.97
C GLU A 203 -2.21 -10.28 4.68
N ASN A 204 -2.53 -9.06 4.27
CA ASN A 204 -3.74 -8.28 4.45
C ASN A 204 -4.56 -8.32 3.15
N TYR A 205 -4.51 -9.44 2.43
CA TYR A 205 -5.51 -9.73 1.41
C TYR A 205 -6.59 -10.61 2.01
N PRO A 206 -7.79 -10.56 1.43
CA PRO A 206 -8.82 -11.53 1.77
C PRO A 206 -8.24 -12.93 1.57
N LYS A 207 -8.45 -13.79 2.55
CA LYS A 207 -7.96 -15.17 2.54
C LYS A 207 -9.11 -16.10 2.19
N LEU A 208 -8.78 -17.18 1.50
CA LEU A 208 -9.71 -18.27 1.26
C LEU A 208 -9.07 -19.56 1.73
N SER A 209 -9.55 -20.07 2.86
CA SER A 209 -8.97 -21.26 3.48
C SER A 209 -9.32 -22.53 2.69
N LEU A 210 -8.51 -23.57 2.85
CA LEU A 210 -8.82 -24.90 2.32
C LEU A 210 -10.17 -25.43 2.81
N GLY A 211 -10.53 -25.17 4.06
CA GLY A 211 -11.80 -25.60 4.65
C GLY A 211 -13.01 -24.97 3.97
N GLU A 212 -12.93 -23.68 3.64
CA GLU A 212 -13.99 -22.97 2.93
C GLU A 212 -14.16 -23.49 1.50
N ILE A 213 -13.05 -23.75 0.79
CA ILE A 213 -13.09 -24.38 -0.53
C ILE A 213 -13.69 -25.78 -0.47
N ALA A 214 -13.35 -26.59 0.54
CA ALA A 214 -13.90 -27.93 0.69
C ALA A 214 -15.44 -27.91 0.84
N SER A 215 -15.98 -26.92 1.55
CA SER A 215 -17.43 -26.73 1.67
C SER A 215 -18.07 -26.38 0.31
N VAL A 216 -17.48 -25.43 -0.43
CA VAL A 216 -18.00 -25.02 -1.74
C VAL A 216 -18.02 -26.17 -2.75
N ILE A 217 -16.98 -27.00 -2.76
CA ILE A 217 -16.89 -28.18 -3.64
C ILE A 217 -17.99 -29.19 -3.29
N LYS A 218 -18.25 -29.40 -2.00
CA LYS A 218 -19.30 -30.31 -1.53
C LYS A 218 -20.68 -29.88 -2.04
N ASP A 219 -21.01 -28.60 -1.90
CA ASP A 219 -22.30 -28.05 -2.33
C ASP A 219 -22.46 -28.13 -3.86
N TYR A 220 -21.37 -27.91 -4.61
CA TYR A 220 -21.35 -28.03 -6.06
C TYR A 220 -21.64 -29.47 -6.53
N TYR A 221 -21.05 -30.47 -5.86
CA TYR A 221 -21.31 -31.87 -6.18
C TYR A 221 -22.70 -32.34 -5.74
N GLN A 222 -23.26 -31.80 -4.66
CA GLN A 222 -24.65 -32.05 -4.29
C GLN A 222 -25.61 -31.55 -5.37
N TYR A 223 -25.40 -30.33 -5.87
CA TYR A 223 -26.16 -29.81 -7.00
C TYR A 223 -26.08 -30.72 -8.23
N LYS A 224 -24.88 -31.15 -8.62
CA LYS A 224 -24.69 -32.05 -9.76
C LYS A 224 -25.41 -33.38 -9.56
N SER A 225 -25.35 -33.91 -8.35
CA SER A 225 -26.07 -35.13 -7.96
C SER A 225 -27.58 -34.94 -8.10
N SER A 226 -28.13 -33.83 -7.63
CA SER A 226 -29.57 -33.54 -7.71
C SER A 226 -30.07 -33.41 -9.15
N ARG A 227 -29.23 -32.91 -10.07
CA ARG A 227 -29.56 -32.88 -11.52
C ARG A 227 -29.58 -34.26 -12.18
N CYS A 228 -28.93 -35.24 -11.57
CA CYS A 228 -28.88 -36.62 -12.03
C CYS A 228 -29.59 -37.58 -11.05
N CYS A 229 -30.71 -37.14 -10.45
CA CYS A 229 -31.56 -37.92 -9.55
C CYS A 229 -30.82 -38.55 -8.35
N GLY A 230 -29.71 -37.95 -7.92
CA GLY A 230 -28.88 -38.41 -6.80
C GLY A 230 -27.91 -39.56 -7.12
N LEU A 231 -28.09 -40.25 -8.27
CA LEU A 231 -27.32 -41.45 -8.62
C LEU A 231 -25.84 -41.14 -8.89
N SER A 232 -25.54 -40.01 -9.54
CA SER A 232 -24.15 -39.61 -9.80
C SER A 232 -23.40 -39.31 -8.50
N GLY A 233 -24.10 -38.88 -7.45
CA GLY A 233 -23.54 -38.67 -6.11
C GLY A 233 -23.23 -39.99 -5.40
N LEU A 234 -24.18 -40.92 -5.41
CA LEU A 234 -24.02 -42.26 -4.84
C LEU A 234 -22.86 -43.02 -5.49
N LEU A 235 -22.66 -42.85 -6.80
CA LEU A 235 -21.61 -43.52 -7.57
C LEU A 235 -20.31 -42.70 -7.69
N ARG A 236 -20.21 -41.53 -7.05
CA ARG A 236 -19.06 -40.61 -7.14
C ARG A 236 -18.69 -40.18 -8.57
N LEU A 237 -19.68 -40.14 -9.47
CA LEU A 237 -19.53 -39.78 -10.89
C LEU A 237 -19.68 -38.27 -11.16
N ASN A 238 -19.82 -37.44 -10.12
CA ASN A 238 -20.09 -36.00 -10.28
C ASN A 238 -19.03 -35.23 -11.08
N TRP A 239 -17.79 -35.75 -11.14
CA TRP A 239 -16.73 -35.17 -11.97
C TRP A 239 -17.03 -35.30 -13.47
N PHE A 240 -17.69 -36.37 -13.92
CA PHE A 240 -18.08 -36.57 -15.33
C PHE A 240 -19.12 -35.56 -15.82
N PHE A 241 -19.89 -34.98 -14.90
CA PHE A 241 -20.95 -34.01 -15.21
C PHE A 241 -20.50 -32.56 -14.94
N SER A 242 -19.22 -32.37 -14.61
CA SER A 242 -18.60 -31.06 -14.43
C SER A 242 -18.00 -30.59 -15.75
N SER A 243 -18.02 -29.29 -16.00
CA SER A 243 -17.29 -28.75 -17.15
C SER A 243 -15.79 -28.92 -16.95
N THR A 244 -15.03 -28.89 -18.04
CA THR A 244 -13.57 -28.95 -18.05
C THR A 244 -12.96 -27.89 -17.13
N GLU A 245 -13.46 -26.65 -17.22
CA GLU A 245 -12.98 -25.49 -16.47
C GLU A 245 -13.31 -25.61 -14.98
N SER A 246 -14.49 -26.11 -14.65
CA SER A 246 -14.90 -26.33 -13.25
C SER A 246 -14.06 -27.42 -12.60
N SER A 247 -13.70 -28.46 -13.36
CA SER A 247 -12.88 -29.56 -12.88
C SER A 247 -11.43 -29.12 -12.62
N GLU A 248 -10.87 -28.30 -13.51
CA GLU A 248 -9.54 -27.71 -13.35
C GLU A 248 -9.49 -26.73 -12.18
N ALA A 249 -10.51 -25.88 -12.03
CA ALA A 249 -10.60 -24.94 -10.92
C ALA A 249 -10.68 -25.66 -9.57
N ILE A 250 -11.47 -26.72 -9.46
CA ILE A 250 -11.54 -27.55 -8.24
C ILE A 250 -10.16 -28.13 -7.92
N LYS A 251 -9.49 -28.72 -8.93
CA LYS A 251 -8.16 -29.30 -8.74
C LYS A 251 -7.13 -28.29 -8.24
N HIS A 252 -7.12 -27.08 -8.80
CA HIS A 252 -6.21 -26.01 -8.41
C HIS A 252 -6.56 -25.46 -7.01
N LEU A 253 -7.83 -25.22 -6.72
CA LEU A 253 -8.26 -24.65 -5.43
C LEU A 253 -8.06 -25.62 -4.25
N SER A 254 -8.16 -26.93 -4.50
CA SER A 254 -7.94 -27.98 -3.50
C SER A 254 -6.47 -28.32 -3.25
N ASP A 255 -5.53 -27.73 -4.00
CA ASP A 255 -4.11 -28.00 -3.79
C ASP A 255 -3.64 -27.38 -2.46
N GLU A 256 -3.11 -28.24 -1.58
CA GLU A 256 -2.57 -27.88 -0.27
C GLU A 256 -1.28 -27.05 -0.39
N LYS A 257 -0.60 -27.12 -1.54
CA LYS A 257 0.65 -26.39 -1.79
C LYS A 257 0.43 -24.90 -2.07
N ILE A 258 -0.81 -24.48 -2.31
CA ILE A 258 -1.16 -23.10 -2.64
C ILE A 258 -1.51 -22.33 -1.36
N SER A 259 -1.07 -21.08 -1.25
CA SER A 259 -1.39 -20.22 -0.10
C SER A 259 -2.85 -19.71 -0.13
N ASP A 260 -3.42 -19.36 1.03
CA ASP A 260 -4.81 -18.89 1.12
C ASP A 260 -5.09 -17.59 0.34
N SER A 261 -4.10 -16.71 0.22
CA SER A 261 -4.21 -15.46 -0.55
C SER A 261 -4.12 -15.71 -2.06
N GLU A 262 -3.30 -16.68 -2.49
CA GLU A 262 -3.26 -17.13 -3.88
C GLU A 262 -4.52 -17.90 -4.27
N ARG A 263 -5.06 -18.70 -3.35
CA ARG A 263 -6.35 -19.39 -3.50
C ARG A 263 -7.49 -18.41 -3.68
N PHE A 264 -7.54 -17.36 -2.86
CA PHE A 264 -8.49 -16.25 -3.02
C PHE A 264 -8.32 -15.54 -4.37
N ALA A 265 -7.09 -15.20 -4.75
CA ALA A 265 -6.80 -14.53 -6.02
C ALA A 265 -7.19 -15.37 -7.24
N TYR A 266 -6.96 -16.69 -7.21
CA TYR A 266 -7.36 -17.61 -8.27
C TYR A 266 -8.88 -17.76 -8.36
N ALA A 267 -9.57 -17.96 -7.25
CA ALA A 267 -11.04 -18.04 -7.20
C ALA A 267 -11.71 -16.77 -7.73
N SER A 268 -11.18 -15.60 -7.37
CA SER A 268 -11.65 -14.30 -7.87
C SER A 268 -11.53 -14.18 -9.39
N ARG A 269 -10.41 -14.63 -9.98
CA ARG A 269 -10.23 -14.67 -11.44
C ARG A 269 -11.20 -15.65 -12.10
N PHE A 270 -11.41 -16.83 -11.53
CA PHE A 270 -12.31 -17.85 -12.07
C PHE A 270 -13.76 -17.35 -12.21
N ILE A 271 -14.33 -16.72 -11.18
CA ILE A 271 -15.68 -16.14 -11.24
C ILE A 271 -15.78 -15.07 -12.33
N LYS A 272 -14.72 -14.25 -12.49
CA LYS A 272 -14.68 -13.18 -13.50
C LYS A 272 -14.77 -13.74 -14.93
N TYR A 273 -14.11 -14.86 -15.20
CA TYR A 273 -14.09 -15.49 -16.53
C TYR A 273 -15.29 -16.42 -16.78
N TYR A 274 -15.82 -17.09 -15.75
CA TYR A 274 -16.87 -18.11 -15.89
C TYR A 274 -18.13 -17.78 -15.06
N LYS A 275 -18.74 -16.62 -15.31
CA LYS A 275 -19.84 -16.07 -14.49
C LYS A 275 -21.09 -16.96 -14.44
N GLU A 276 -21.39 -17.68 -15.52
CA GLU A 276 -22.59 -18.52 -15.64
C GLU A 276 -22.39 -19.93 -15.06
N SER A 277 -21.17 -20.29 -14.64
CA SER A 277 -20.92 -21.57 -14.00
C SER A 277 -21.57 -21.62 -12.62
N HIS A 278 -22.21 -22.76 -12.30
CA HIS A 278 -22.77 -22.98 -10.98
C HIS A 278 -21.69 -23.04 -9.89
N LEU A 279 -20.45 -23.43 -10.23
CA LEU A 279 -19.32 -23.37 -9.30
C LEU A 279 -19.01 -21.91 -8.91
N SER A 280 -19.12 -20.98 -9.85
CA SER A 280 -18.93 -19.54 -9.59
C SER A 280 -20.01 -18.97 -8.68
N GLN A 281 -21.26 -19.41 -8.85
CA GLN A 281 -22.38 -19.04 -7.97
C GLN A 281 -22.15 -19.47 -6.52
N LEU A 282 -21.52 -20.64 -6.32
CA LEU A 282 -21.23 -21.18 -4.98
C LEU A 282 -19.93 -20.63 -4.37
N LEU A 283 -18.95 -20.21 -5.18
CA LEU A 283 -17.72 -19.56 -4.71
C LEU A 283 -17.96 -18.12 -4.24
N ALA A 284 -18.94 -17.42 -4.80
CA ALA A 284 -19.17 -15.99 -4.53
C ALA A 284 -19.41 -15.68 -3.04
N PRO A 285 -20.28 -16.40 -2.30
CA PRO A 285 -20.50 -16.16 -0.88
C PRO A 285 -19.26 -16.38 -0.01
N ALA A 286 -18.39 -17.34 -0.37
CA ALA A 286 -17.17 -17.63 0.38
C ALA A 286 -16.13 -16.50 0.23
N LEU A 287 -16.03 -15.91 -0.96
CA LEU A 287 -15.18 -14.74 -1.20
C LEU A 287 -15.69 -13.50 -0.44
N GLU A 288 -17.00 -13.31 -0.39
CA GLU A 288 -17.62 -12.19 0.35
C GLU A 288 -17.33 -12.29 1.85
N LYS A 289 -17.41 -13.49 2.43
CA LYS A 289 -17.05 -13.71 3.84
C LYS A 289 -15.58 -13.44 4.13
N GLY A 290 -14.67 -13.89 3.25
CA GLY A 290 -13.24 -13.60 3.36
C GLY A 290 -12.92 -12.10 3.30
N LEU A 291 -13.72 -11.32 2.56
CA LEU A 291 -13.63 -9.85 2.53
C LEU A 291 -14.10 -9.20 3.83
N ILE A 292 -15.20 -9.68 4.42
CA ILE A 292 -15.75 -9.13 5.68
C ILE A 292 -14.84 -9.42 6.87
N GLN A 293 -14.34 -10.65 7.01
CA GLN A 293 -13.42 -11.01 8.10
C GLN A 293 -12.09 -10.27 8.01
N HIS A 294 -11.63 -10.06 6.78
CA HIS A 294 -10.50 -9.23 6.52
C HIS A 294 -10.73 -7.83 7.08
N GLN A 295 -11.88 -7.18 6.81
CA GLN A 295 -12.24 -5.84 7.30
C GLN A 295 -12.31 -5.73 8.84
N ALA A 296 -12.74 -6.76 9.56
CA ALA A 296 -12.85 -6.72 11.02
C ALA A 296 -11.51 -6.73 11.78
N ASN A 297 -10.43 -7.26 11.18
CA ASN A 297 -9.09 -7.28 11.80
C ASN A 297 -8.38 -5.92 11.82
N TRP A 298 -9.01 -4.87 11.27
CA TRP A 298 -8.47 -3.51 11.16
C TRP A 298 -9.01 -2.55 12.23
N ASP A 299 -10.08 -2.92 12.95
CA ASP A 299 -10.75 -2.08 13.95
C ASP A 299 -10.16 -2.21 15.38
N ILE A 300 -9.00 -2.87 15.53
CA ILE A 300 -8.25 -2.84 16.80
C ILE A 300 -7.45 -1.52 16.86
N GLU A 301 -8.02 -0.54 17.56
CA GLU A 301 -7.46 0.79 17.80
C GLU A 301 -6.01 0.75 18.33
N PRO A 302 -5.19 1.81 18.07
CA PRO A 302 -3.99 2.02 18.85
C PRO A 302 -4.40 2.27 20.31
N ILE A 303 -4.22 1.28 21.17
CA ILE A 303 -4.30 1.47 22.61
C ILE A 303 -3.25 2.53 22.95
N SER A 304 -3.70 3.73 23.30
CA SER A 304 -2.82 4.70 23.95
C SER A 304 -2.36 4.05 25.26
N SER A 305 -1.06 4.04 25.53
CA SER A 305 -0.48 3.46 26.74
C SER A 305 -0.84 4.21 28.04
N ASN A 306 -1.92 5.01 28.03
CA ASN A 306 -2.51 5.62 29.22
C ASN A 306 -3.83 4.96 29.67
N GLU A 307 -4.29 3.91 29.00
CA GLU A 307 -5.44 3.12 29.45
C GLU A 307 -5.05 1.66 29.67
N LEU A 308 -4.12 1.44 30.60
CA LEU A 308 -4.20 0.23 31.42
C LEU A 308 -5.26 0.51 32.49
N PRO A 309 -6.39 -0.25 32.54
CA PRO A 309 -7.21 -0.22 33.74
C PRO A 309 -6.33 -0.69 34.89
N VAL A 310 -6.16 0.20 35.86
CA VAL A 310 -5.68 -0.10 37.20
C VAL A 310 -6.35 -1.40 37.63
N ALA A 311 -5.56 -2.45 37.81
CA ALA A 311 -6.01 -3.65 38.48
C ALA A 311 -6.49 -3.21 39.87
N ALA A 312 -7.81 -3.13 40.03
CA ALA A 312 -8.43 -2.97 41.32
C ALA A 312 -8.64 -4.38 41.90
N LEU A 313 -7.78 -4.70 42.87
CA LEU A 313 -7.86 -5.77 43.87
C LEU A 313 -7.72 -7.21 43.36
#